data_AF-A0A2V9T8K3-F1
#
_entry.id   AF-A0A2V9T8K3-F1
#
_cell.length_a   1.000
_cell.length_b   1.000
_cell.length_c   1.000
_cell.angle_alpha   90.00
_cell.angle_beta   90.00
_cell.angle_gamma   90.00
#
_symmetry.space_group_name_H-M   'P 1'
#
loop_
_entity.id
_entity.type
_entity.pdbx_description
1 polymer ?
#
loop_
_entity_poly.entity_id
_entity_poly.type
_entity_poly.pdbx_seq_one_letter_code
_entity_poly.pdbx_strand_id
1 'polypeptide(L)'
;MSDERTKAIDLAFAQIEKQFGKGSIMRLGSKEAIVPISVIPTGAISFDAALGVGGFPRGRVVEIFGPESSGKTTIALQVIAQAQKAGGMAAFVDAEHALDPGYAKKLGVDVDNLLVSQPDYGEQALEIAEALVRSGAIDVLVVDSVAALVPKAELDGEMGDSHMGLQARLMSQALRKLTGIVSKSRTCLIFINQIREKIGVMFGNPETTTGGRALKFYASVRVDIRRIAAIKEGDVVTGSRTKVKVVKNKVAAPFRESEFDIMYGEGISKEGDLLDLAVNHNLLEKSGAWFSYKGERIGQGRENARQFLKDNKDVYAKLEAEVRKELGLAPPAAQAAAAQGSSPSARVTTMPTGTEGKVPVARR
;
A
#
# COMPACT_ATOMS: atom_id res chain seq x y z
N MET A 1 11.77 47.91 -10.73
CA MET A 1 11.55 47.20 -9.44
C MET A 1 10.93 45.81 -9.58
N SER A 2 9.86 45.56 -10.34
CA SER A 2 9.37 44.19 -10.57
C SER A 2 10.31 43.35 -11.43
N ASP A 3 10.90 43.97 -12.47
CA ASP A 3 11.72 43.29 -13.47
C ASP A 3 13.10 42.87 -12.93
N GLU A 4 13.71 43.69 -12.06
CA GLU A 4 14.96 43.36 -11.38
C GLU A 4 14.78 42.25 -10.33
N ARG A 5 13.64 42.23 -9.62
CA ARG A 5 13.31 41.14 -8.70
C ARG A 5 13.12 39.82 -9.44
N THR A 6 12.44 39.83 -10.58
CA THR A 6 12.28 38.64 -11.42
C THR A 6 13.63 38.12 -11.94
N LYS A 7 14.49 39.00 -12.46
CA LYS A 7 15.85 38.63 -12.91
C LYS A 7 16.70 38.05 -11.78
N ALA A 8 16.63 38.63 -10.57
CA ALA A 8 17.34 38.11 -9.40
C ALA A 8 16.82 36.73 -8.98
N ILE A 9 15.51 36.50 -9.05
CA ILE A 9 14.90 35.19 -8.79
C ILE A 9 15.35 34.16 -9.83
N ASP A 10 15.34 34.50 -11.11
CA ASP A 10 15.72 33.55 -12.17
C ASP A 10 17.22 33.19 -12.12
N LEU A 11 18.07 34.14 -11.74
CA LEU A 11 19.49 33.90 -11.44
C LEU A 11 19.66 32.95 -10.24
N ALA A 12 18.92 33.17 -9.17
CA ALA A 12 18.93 32.28 -8.01
C ALA A 12 18.43 30.87 -8.38
N PHE A 13 17.38 30.76 -9.20
CA PHE A 13 16.90 29.48 -9.71
C PHE A 13 17.99 28.74 -10.49
N ALA A 14 18.65 29.41 -11.44
CA ALA A 14 19.73 28.81 -12.24
C ALA A 14 20.93 28.38 -11.38
N GLN A 15 21.28 29.16 -10.34
CA GLN A 15 22.33 28.80 -9.40
C GLN A 15 21.96 27.57 -8.58
N ILE A 16 20.73 27.52 -8.05
CA ILE A 16 20.23 26.38 -7.26
C ILE A 16 20.17 25.12 -8.12
N GLU A 17 19.65 25.19 -9.35
CA GLU A 17 19.62 24.04 -10.26
C GLU A 17 21.01 23.57 -10.67
N LYS A 18 21.96 24.49 -10.88
CA LYS A 18 23.35 24.13 -11.18
C LYS A 18 24.02 23.42 -10.00
N GLN A 19 23.71 23.83 -8.77
CA GLN A 19 24.36 23.34 -7.56
C GLN A 19 23.72 22.05 -7.03
N PHE A 20 22.40 21.89 -7.17
CA PHE A 20 21.63 20.79 -6.56
C PHE A 20 20.91 19.90 -7.59
N GLY A 21 21.05 20.19 -8.89
CA GLY A 21 20.46 19.43 -10.00
C GLY A 21 19.13 20.00 -10.50
N LYS A 22 18.74 19.63 -11.72
CA LYS A 22 17.45 20.03 -12.32
C LYS A 22 16.27 19.60 -11.44
N GLY A 23 15.29 20.49 -11.26
CA GLY A 23 14.10 20.22 -10.44
C GLY A 23 14.32 20.30 -8.93
N SER A 24 15.50 20.76 -8.47
CA SER A 24 15.77 21.08 -7.05
C SER A 24 14.97 22.28 -6.55
N ILE A 25 14.55 23.17 -7.46
CA ILE A 25 13.61 24.25 -7.20
C ILE A 25 12.68 24.39 -8.40
N MET A 26 11.39 24.57 -8.14
CA MET A 26 10.38 24.77 -9.18
C MET A 26 9.26 25.66 -8.68
N ARG A 27 8.57 26.35 -9.61
CA ARG A 27 7.36 27.10 -9.27
C ARG A 27 6.21 26.12 -9.09
N LEU A 28 5.50 26.21 -7.96
CA LEU A 28 4.44 25.26 -7.60
C LEU A 28 3.29 25.19 -8.63
N GLY A 29 3.01 26.30 -9.34
CA GLY A 29 1.99 26.35 -10.39
C GLY A 29 2.48 25.97 -11.79
N SER A 30 3.75 25.57 -11.94
CA SER A 30 4.26 25.11 -13.24
C SER A 30 3.63 23.77 -13.63
N LYS A 31 3.45 23.53 -14.94
CA LYS A 31 2.94 22.24 -15.44
C LYS A 31 3.79 21.04 -14.98
N GLU A 32 5.07 21.27 -14.71
CA GLU A 32 6.03 20.28 -14.19
C GLU A 32 5.81 19.95 -12.71
N ALA A 33 5.23 20.88 -11.92
CA ALA A 33 4.88 20.65 -10.52
C ALA A 33 3.48 20.01 -10.36
N ILE A 34 2.59 20.21 -11.34
CA ILE A 34 1.24 19.64 -11.38
C ILE A 34 1.31 18.25 -12.04
N VAL A 35 1.97 17.30 -11.37
CA VAL A 35 1.96 15.89 -11.79
C VAL A 35 0.88 15.16 -10.98
N PRO A 36 -0.10 14.50 -11.62
CA PRO A 36 -1.07 13.69 -10.90
C PRO A 36 -0.36 12.61 -10.08
N ILE A 37 -0.78 12.45 -8.82
CA ILE A 37 -0.18 11.49 -7.91
C ILE A 37 -0.45 10.10 -8.46
N SER A 38 0.61 9.38 -8.82
CA SER A 38 0.51 7.98 -9.22
C SER A 38 0.15 7.12 -8.01
N VAL A 39 -0.74 6.16 -8.19
CA VAL A 39 -1.30 5.34 -7.11
C VAL A 39 -1.26 3.84 -7.46
N ILE A 40 -1.34 3.00 -6.44
CA ILE A 40 -1.56 1.56 -6.54
C ILE A 40 -2.96 1.28 -5.99
N PRO A 41 -3.88 0.71 -6.78
CA PRO A 41 -5.22 0.35 -6.29
C PRO A 41 -5.15 -0.59 -5.09
N THR A 42 -6.08 -0.46 -4.17
CA THR A 42 -6.14 -1.31 -2.96
C THR A 42 -6.79 -2.67 -3.23
N GLY A 43 -7.54 -2.79 -4.32
CA GLY A 43 -8.37 -3.95 -4.62
C GLY A 43 -9.82 -3.83 -4.15
N ALA A 44 -10.17 -2.78 -3.37
CA ALA A 44 -11.54 -2.38 -3.05
C ALA A 44 -11.82 -0.99 -3.64
N ILE A 45 -12.91 -0.86 -4.41
CA ILE A 45 -13.34 0.41 -4.99
C ILE A 45 -13.74 1.38 -3.88
N SER A 46 -14.44 0.89 -2.84
CA SER A 46 -14.85 1.73 -1.72
C SER A 46 -13.64 2.30 -0.97
N PHE A 47 -12.58 1.51 -0.85
CA PHE A 47 -11.35 1.94 -0.19
C PHE A 47 -10.54 2.90 -1.06
N ASP A 48 -10.44 2.64 -2.36
CA ASP A 48 -9.85 3.56 -3.33
C ASP A 48 -10.55 4.94 -3.32
N ALA A 49 -11.88 4.95 -3.21
CA ALA A 49 -12.68 6.17 -3.05
C ALA A 49 -12.45 6.88 -1.71
N ALA A 50 -12.34 6.12 -0.61
CA ALA A 50 -12.02 6.67 0.71
C ALA A 50 -10.61 7.28 0.78
N LEU A 51 -9.65 6.74 0.02
CA LEU A 51 -8.32 7.34 -0.13
C LEU A 51 -8.35 8.65 -0.95
N GLY A 52 -9.39 8.85 -1.76
CA GLY A 52 -9.67 10.08 -2.52
C GLY A 52 -8.81 10.30 -3.76
N VAL A 53 -7.67 9.62 -3.86
CA VAL A 53 -6.80 9.58 -5.05
C VAL A 53 -6.91 8.28 -5.84
N GLY A 54 -7.78 7.35 -5.41
CA GLY A 54 -8.03 6.09 -6.11
C GLY A 54 -7.03 4.96 -5.80
N GLY A 55 -6.27 5.07 -4.71
CA GLY A 55 -5.33 4.02 -4.28
C GLY A 55 -4.24 4.55 -3.35
N PHE A 56 -3.30 3.69 -2.96
CA PHE A 56 -2.15 4.09 -2.17
C PHE A 56 -1.14 4.89 -3.00
N PRO A 57 -0.69 6.06 -2.52
CA PRO A 57 0.19 6.93 -3.29
C PRO A 57 1.60 6.36 -3.40
N ARG A 58 2.11 6.31 -4.63
CA ARG A 58 3.51 6.00 -4.94
C ARG A 58 4.43 7.12 -4.47
N GLY A 59 5.65 6.75 -4.12
CA GLY A 59 6.67 7.65 -3.58
C GLY A 59 6.34 8.22 -2.20
N ARG A 60 5.49 7.52 -1.43
CA ARG A 60 5.08 7.95 -0.09
C ARG A 60 5.18 6.80 0.91
N VAL A 61 5.33 7.18 2.18
CA VAL A 61 5.19 6.28 3.32
C VAL A 61 3.71 6.17 3.70
N VAL A 62 3.25 4.94 3.90
CA VAL A 62 1.90 4.57 4.33
C VAL A 62 2.01 3.76 5.61
N GLU A 63 1.09 3.96 6.55
CA GLU A 63 0.95 3.10 7.74
C GLU A 63 -0.44 2.46 7.74
N ILE A 64 -0.48 1.13 7.85
CA ILE A 64 -1.70 0.35 8.08
C ILE A 64 -1.61 -0.21 9.49
N PHE A 65 -2.52 0.18 10.37
CA PHE A 65 -2.51 -0.27 11.75
C PHE A 65 -3.90 -0.66 12.22
N GLY A 66 -3.96 -1.51 13.24
CA GLY A 66 -5.22 -2.06 13.72
C GLY A 66 -4.99 -3.21 14.71
N PRO A 67 -6.08 -3.75 15.28
CA PRO A 67 -6.03 -4.94 16.13
C PRO A 67 -5.43 -6.16 15.41
N GLU A 68 -5.12 -7.20 16.17
CA GLU A 68 -4.80 -8.51 15.61
C GLU A 68 -5.96 -9.04 14.77
N SER A 69 -5.64 -9.84 13.74
CA SER A 69 -6.64 -10.45 12.84
C SER A 69 -7.63 -9.46 12.19
N SER A 70 -7.30 -8.17 12.10
CA SER A 70 -8.14 -7.16 11.44
C SER A 70 -8.02 -7.14 9.91
N GLY A 71 -7.02 -7.85 9.34
CA GLY A 71 -6.77 -7.92 7.90
C GLY A 71 -5.61 -7.05 7.39
N LYS A 72 -4.73 -6.54 8.27
CA LYS A 72 -3.58 -5.67 7.91
C LYS A 72 -2.72 -6.28 6.80
N THR A 73 -2.20 -7.48 7.02
CA THR A 73 -1.38 -8.23 6.08
C THR A 73 -2.16 -8.59 4.82
N THR A 74 -3.44 -8.96 4.94
CA THR A 74 -4.32 -9.23 3.78
C THR A 74 -4.43 -8.02 2.86
N ILE A 75 -4.65 -6.81 3.40
CA ILE A 75 -4.69 -5.59 2.59
C ILE A 75 -3.32 -5.33 1.93
N ALA A 76 -2.23 -5.47 2.67
CA ALA A 76 -0.89 -5.24 2.12
C ALA A 76 -0.57 -6.22 0.97
N LEU A 77 -0.92 -7.50 1.11
CA LEU A 77 -0.79 -8.50 0.06
C LEU A 77 -1.70 -8.21 -1.15
N GLN A 78 -2.92 -7.70 -0.94
CA GLN A 78 -3.78 -7.26 -2.03
C GLN A 78 -3.18 -6.08 -2.80
N VAL A 79 -2.58 -5.11 -2.12
CA VAL A 79 -1.86 -4.00 -2.77
C VAL A 79 -0.67 -4.50 -3.57
N ILE A 80 0.09 -5.46 -3.03
CA ILE A 80 1.16 -6.16 -3.76
C ILE A 80 0.61 -6.82 -5.03
N ALA A 81 -0.46 -7.59 -4.91
CA ALA A 81 -1.09 -8.26 -6.05
C ALA A 81 -1.55 -7.26 -7.13
N GLN A 82 -2.06 -6.08 -6.74
CA GLN A 82 -2.44 -5.02 -7.68
C GLN A 82 -1.22 -4.38 -8.35
N ALA A 83 -0.14 -4.16 -7.60
CA ALA A 83 1.12 -3.65 -8.17
C ALA A 83 1.72 -4.63 -9.19
N GLN A 84 1.77 -5.92 -8.86
CA GLN A 84 2.27 -6.97 -9.75
C GLN A 84 1.40 -7.14 -11.00
N LYS A 85 0.06 -7.07 -10.86
CA LYS A 85 -0.85 -7.08 -12.01
C LYS A 85 -0.62 -5.91 -12.98
N ALA A 86 -0.15 -4.77 -12.49
CA ALA A 86 0.26 -3.63 -13.30
C ALA A 86 1.68 -3.77 -13.89
N GLY A 87 2.35 -4.92 -13.69
CA GLY A 87 3.72 -5.18 -14.14
C GLY A 87 4.80 -4.61 -13.20
N GLY A 88 4.44 -4.18 -12.00
CA GLY A 88 5.37 -3.64 -11.02
C GLY A 88 6.05 -4.70 -10.16
N MET A 89 7.19 -4.35 -9.58
CA MET A 89 7.95 -5.21 -8.66
C MET A 89 7.55 -4.95 -7.21
N ALA A 90 7.42 -6.01 -6.43
CA ALA A 90 7.05 -5.93 -5.02
C ALA A 90 8.13 -6.55 -4.12
N ALA A 91 8.25 -6.00 -2.91
CA ALA A 91 9.07 -6.56 -1.86
C ALA A 91 8.31 -6.63 -0.53
N PHE A 92 8.62 -7.63 0.28
CA PHE A 92 8.03 -7.87 1.58
C PHE A 92 9.13 -8.17 2.61
N VAL A 93 9.24 -7.32 3.63
CA VAL A 93 10.12 -7.52 4.78
C VAL A 93 9.28 -8.09 5.91
N ASP A 94 9.38 -9.40 6.11
CA ASP A 94 8.63 -10.19 7.09
C ASP A 94 9.44 -10.29 8.39
N ALA A 95 9.34 -9.26 9.22
CA ALA A 95 9.92 -9.23 10.56
C ALA A 95 9.10 -10.03 11.58
N GLU A 96 7.82 -10.34 11.29
CA GLU A 96 6.99 -11.22 12.14
C GLU A 96 7.23 -12.71 11.86
N HIS A 97 7.98 -13.06 10.80
CA HIS A 97 8.20 -14.44 10.34
C HIS A 97 6.91 -15.25 10.16
N ALA A 98 5.85 -14.57 9.71
CA ALA A 98 4.48 -15.11 9.68
C ALA A 98 3.85 -15.13 8.28
N LEU A 99 4.61 -14.77 7.24
CA LEU A 99 4.09 -14.77 5.87
C LEU A 99 3.88 -16.21 5.35
N ASP A 100 2.65 -16.54 4.97
CA ASP A 100 2.30 -17.79 4.30
C ASP A 100 2.26 -17.60 2.76
N PRO A 101 3.18 -18.21 2.00
CA PRO A 101 3.19 -18.14 0.53
C PRO A 101 1.91 -18.73 -0.11
N GLY A 102 1.34 -19.78 0.48
CA GLY A 102 0.11 -20.40 -0.01
C GLY A 102 -1.09 -19.47 0.11
N TYR A 103 -1.20 -18.76 1.23
CA TYR A 103 -2.20 -17.71 1.40
C TYR A 103 -1.95 -16.53 0.46
N ALA A 104 -0.71 -16.03 0.35
CA ALA A 104 -0.37 -14.94 -0.57
C ALA A 104 -0.75 -15.26 -2.03
N LYS A 105 -0.44 -16.48 -2.50
CA LYS A 105 -0.82 -16.94 -3.85
C LYS A 105 -2.33 -16.92 -4.06
N LYS A 106 -3.12 -17.36 -3.08
CA LYS A 106 -4.59 -17.31 -3.12
C LYS A 106 -5.13 -15.88 -3.22
N LEU A 107 -4.45 -14.91 -2.61
CA LEU A 107 -4.77 -13.49 -2.75
C LEU A 107 -4.38 -12.89 -4.10
N GLY A 108 -3.75 -13.67 -4.98
CA GLY A 108 -3.34 -13.26 -6.32
C GLY A 108 -1.97 -12.58 -6.36
N VAL A 109 -1.15 -12.77 -5.33
CA VAL A 109 0.27 -12.41 -5.35
C VAL A 109 1.02 -13.38 -6.24
N ASP A 110 1.86 -12.84 -7.12
CA ASP A 110 2.86 -13.61 -7.85
C ASP A 110 4.03 -13.87 -6.91
N VAL A 111 3.97 -15.02 -6.23
CA VAL A 111 4.93 -15.44 -5.22
C VAL A 111 6.31 -15.74 -5.79
N ASP A 112 6.40 -16.14 -7.06
CA ASP A 112 7.66 -16.47 -7.71
C ASP A 112 8.50 -15.21 -7.97
N ASN A 113 7.83 -14.07 -8.16
CA ASN A 113 8.45 -12.76 -8.38
C ASN A 113 8.37 -11.82 -7.17
N LEU A 114 7.84 -12.25 -6.03
CA LEU A 114 7.84 -11.45 -4.80
C LEU A 114 9.19 -11.55 -4.09
N LEU A 115 9.87 -10.42 -3.92
CA LEU A 115 11.08 -10.38 -3.10
C LEU A 115 10.71 -10.45 -1.62
N VAL A 116 11.17 -11.48 -0.91
CA VAL A 116 10.92 -11.65 0.53
C VAL A 116 12.23 -11.58 1.30
N SER A 117 12.21 -10.86 2.41
CA SER A 117 13.32 -10.83 3.38
C SER A 117 12.79 -11.12 4.76
N GLN A 118 13.46 -12.02 5.49
CA GLN A 118 13.20 -12.34 6.89
C GLN A 118 14.41 -11.89 7.72
N PRO A 119 14.42 -10.63 8.20
CA PRO A 119 15.55 -10.08 8.93
C PRO A 119 15.60 -10.59 10.38
N ASP A 120 16.80 -10.65 10.94
CA ASP A 120 17.09 -11.03 12.33
C ASP A 120 16.79 -9.90 13.33
N TYR A 121 16.96 -8.64 12.91
CA TYR A 121 16.78 -7.45 13.77
C TYR A 121 16.34 -6.20 13.00
N GLY A 122 15.85 -5.21 13.74
CA GLY A 122 15.19 -4.01 13.22
C GLY A 122 16.08 -3.13 12.34
N GLU A 123 17.35 -2.92 12.70
CA GLU A 123 18.29 -2.16 11.87
C GLU A 123 18.49 -2.85 10.50
N GLN A 124 18.71 -4.17 10.49
CA GLN A 124 18.91 -4.95 9.26
C GLN A 124 17.67 -4.87 8.36
N ALA A 125 16.47 -5.03 8.93
CA ALA A 125 15.21 -4.89 8.21
C ALA A 125 15.08 -3.53 7.48
N LEU A 126 15.43 -2.45 8.18
CA LEU A 126 15.32 -1.08 7.66
C LEU A 126 16.44 -0.76 6.65
N GLU A 127 17.63 -1.33 6.80
CA GLU A 127 18.72 -1.24 5.83
C GLU A 127 18.40 -1.99 4.53
N ILE A 128 17.79 -3.17 4.63
CA ILE A 128 17.29 -3.92 3.47
C ILE A 128 16.20 -3.13 2.75
N ALA A 129 15.24 -2.59 3.49
CA ALA A 129 14.21 -1.73 2.92
C ALA A 129 14.82 -0.49 2.23
N GLU A 130 15.84 0.14 2.82
CA GLU A 130 16.55 1.28 2.22
C GLU A 130 17.23 0.89 0.91
N ALA A 131 17.96 -0.23 0.89
CA ALA A 131 18.67 -0.71 -0.30
C ALA A 131 17.69 -1.03 -1.45
N LEU A 132 16.58 -1.70 -1.14
CA LEU A 132 15.54 -2.06 -2.11
C LEU A 132 14.86 -0.81 -2.69
N VAL A 133 14.47 0.16 -1.86
CA VAL A 133 13.88 1.42 -2.33
C VAL A 133 14.88 2.22 -3.17
N ARG A 134 16.15 2.27 -2.75
CA ARG A 134 17.21 3.01 -3.45
C ARG A 134 17.53 2.46 -4.84
N SER A 135 17.30 1.16 -5.07
CA SER A 135 17.47 0.55 -6.39
C SER A 135 16.58 1.19 -7.47
N GLY A 136 15.47 1.82 -7.08
CA GLY A 136 14.49 2.38 -8.01
C GLY A 136 13.66 1.33 -8.77
N ALA A 137 13.87 0.04 -8.49
CA ALA A 137 13.18 -1.06 -9.17
C ALA A 137 11.91 -1.53 -8.45
N ILE A 138 11.67 -1.09 -7.21
CA ILE A 138 10.56 -1.55 -6.38
C ILE A 138 9.38 -0.56 -6.43
N ASP A 139 8.22 -1.03 -6.88
CA ASP A 139 6.98 -0.27 -6.94
C ASP A 139 6.28 -0.19 -5.59
N VAL A 140 6.28 -1.29 -4.84
CA VAL A 140 5.70 -1.39 -3.49
C VAL A 140 6.60 -2.21 -2.57
N LEU A 141 6.84 -1.71 -1.37
CA LEU A 141 7.56 -2.41 -0.32
C LEU A 141 6.72 -2.42 0.94
N VAL A 142 6.49 -3.62 1.52
CA VAL A 142 5.78 -3.81 2.78
C VAL A 142 6.77 -4.19 3.87
N VAL A 143 6.65 -3.60 5.06
CA VAL A 143 7.35 -4.01 6.28
C VAL A 143 6.32 -4.50 7.29
N ASP A 144 6.33 -5.80 7.58
CA ASP A 144 5.41 -6.48 8.50
C ASP A 144 6.18 -7.08 9.67
N SER A 145 6.20 -6.49 10.87
CA SER A 145 5.57 -5.23 11.27
C SER A 145 6.53 -4.35 12.05
N VAL A 146 6.16 -3.08 12.23
CA VAL A 146 6.95 -2.13 13.04
C VAL A 146 7.17 -2.64 14.47
N ALA A 147 6.21 -3.38 15.03
CA ALA A 147 6.32 -3.91 16.37
C ALA A 147 7.47 -4.94 16.48
N ALA A 148 7.71 -5.69 15.41
CA ALA A 148 8.75 -6.71 15.33
C ALA A 148 10.13 -6.16 14.90
N LEU A 149 10.26 -4.85 14.65
CA LEU A 149 11.55 -4.22 14.39
C LEU A 149 12.33 -4.03 15.70
N VAL A 150 12.76 -5.12 16.31
CA VAL A 150 13.49 -5.14 17.58
C VAL A 150 14.95 -4.73 17.33
N PRO A 151 15.46 -3.68 17.98
CA PRO A 151 16.85 -3.27 17.83
C PRO A 151 17.83 -4.37 18.24
N LYS A 152 18.98 -4.48 17.56
CA LYS A 152 19.97 -5.51 17.86
C LYS A 152 20.40 -5.56 19.33
N ALA A 153 20.63 -4.39 19.95
CA ALA A 153 21.03 -4.32 21.35
C ALA A 153 19.96 -4.86 22.32
N GLU A 154 18.68 -4.80 21.94
CA GLU A 154 17.60 -5.37 22.74
C GLU A 154 17.51 -6.90 22.58
N LEU A 155 17.86 -7.44 21.40
CA LEU A 155 17.94 -8.88 21.16
C LEU A 155 19.16 -9.55 21.81
N ASP A 156 20.30 -8.85 21.80
CA ASP A 156 21.55 -9.33 22.42
C ASP A 156 21.54 -9.17 23.96
N GLY A 157 20.59 -8.41 24.51
CA GLY A 157 20.43 -8.17 25.94
C GLY A 157 19.68 -9.29 26.68
N GLU A 158 19.63 -9.21 28.01
CA GLU A 158 18.91 -10.17 28.83
C GLU A 158 17.42 -9.81 28.99
N MET A 159 16.59 -10.82 29.22
CA MET A 159 15.17 -10.61 29.52
C MET A 159 15.02 -9.78 30.81
N GLY A 160 14.48 -8.57 30.67
CA GLY A 160 14.31 -7.62 31.79
C GLY A 160 15.20 -6.38 31.69
N ASP A 161 16.16 -6.36 30.76
CA ASP A 161 17.00 -5.19 30.52
C ASP A 161 16.18 -4.00 30.01
N SER A 162 16.47 -2.81 30.55
CA SER A 162 15.74 -1.59 30.21
C SER A 162 16.32 -0.92 28.98
N HIS A 163 15.65 -1.09 27.84
CA HIS A 163 15.99 -0.45 26.56
C HIS A 163 15.03 0.71 26.25
N MET A 164 15.05 1.77 27.07
CA MET A 164 14.08 2.88 26.94
C MET A 164 14.13 3.57 25.58
N GLY A 165 13.10 3.37 24.77
CA GLY A 165 12.84 4.13 23.54
C GLY A 165 13.79 3.82 22.38
N LEU A 166 14.54 2.71 22.43
CA LEU A 166 15.52 2.35 21.41
C LEU A 166 14.86 2.19 20.03
N GLN A 167 13.77 1.42 19.96
CA GLN A 167 12.99 1.26 18.73
C GLN A 167 12.45 2.60 18.17
N ALA A 168 12.01 3.51 19.03
CA ALA A 168 11.51 4.82 18.60
C ALA A 168 12.63 5.69 17.98
N ARG A 169 13.85 5.58 18.51
CA ARG A 169 15.04 6.27 17.96
C ARG A 169 15.44 5.67 16.61
N LEU A 170 15.46 4.35 16.50
CA LEU A 170 15.71 3.61 15.27
C LEU A 170 14.74 4.05 14.16
N MET A 171 13.43 3.99 14.43
CA MET A 171 12.40 4.42 13.48
C MET A 171 12.55 5.89 13.07
N SER A 172 12.88 6.77 14.01
CA SER A 172 13.11 8.19 13.72
C SER A 172 14.29 8.43 12.79
N GLN A 173 15.39 7.69 12.97
CA GLN A 173 16.56 7.77 12.13
C GLN A 173 16.29 7.19 10.73
N ALA A 174 15.69 6.00 10.67
CA ALA A 174 15.39 5.32 9.42
C ALA A 174 14.42 6.11 8.54
N LEU A 175 13.31 6.59 9.10
CA LEU A 175 12.33 7.37 8.33
C LEU A 175 12.89 8.69 7.81
N ARG A 176 13.83 9.31 8.53
CA ARG A 176 14.53 10.53 8.06
C ARG A 176 15.34 10.27 6.79
N LYS A 177 15.97 9.09 6.69
CA LYS A 177 16.70 8.65 5.48
C LYS A 177 15.74 8.20 4.38
N LEU A 178 14.80 7.31 4.70
CA LEU A 178 13.91 6.66 3.75
C LEU A 178 12.99 7.64 3.02
N THR A 179 12.42 8.64 3.71
CA THR A 179 11.39 9.52 3.12
C THR A 179 11.87 10.21 1.83
N GLY A 180 13.13 10.69 1.82
CA GLY A 180 13.70 11.34 0.63
C GLY A 180 13.94 10.36 -0.52
N ILE A 181 14.34 9.12 -0.20
CA ILE A 181 14.63 8.07 -1.20
C ILE A 181 13.32 7.55 -1.79
N VAL A 182 12.35 7.23 -0.93
CA VAL A 182 10.99 6.80 -1.29
C VAL A 182 10.36 7.80 -2.28
N SER A 183 10.45 9.10 -2.02
CA SER A 183 9.91 10.11 -2.94
C SER A 183 10.58 10.11 -4.31
N LYS A 184 11.89 9.82 -4.38
CA LYS A 184 12.65 9.80 -5.64
C LYS A 184 12.43 8.50 -6.42
N SER A 185 12.37 7.36 -5.74
CA SER A 185 12.18 6.04 -6.35
C SER A 185 10.73 5.79 -6.77
N ARG A 186 9.78 6.60 -6.31
CA ARG A 186 8.33 6.39 -6.50
C ARG A 186 7.83 5.07 -5.91
N THR A 187 8.56 4.46 -4.97
CA THR A 187 8.11 3.28 -4.23
C THR A 187 6.98 3.64 -3.28
N CYS A 188 5.92 2.84 -3.21
CA CYS A 188 4.95 2.90 -2.12
C CYS A 188 5.49 2.10 -0.93
N LEU A 189 5.92 2.77 0.14
CA LEU A 189 6.46 2.11 1.33
C LEU A 189 5.39 1.97 2.40
N ILE A 190 4.93 0.74 2.65
CA ILE A 190 3.86 0.41 3.58
C ILE A 190 4.47 -0.19 4.84
N PHE A 191 4.16 0.40 6.00
CA PHE A 191 4.44 -0.20 7.30
C PHE A 191 3.14 -0.77 7.87
N ILE A 192 3.17 -2.04 8.26
CA ILE A 192 2.13 -2.63 9.10
C ILE A 192 2.50 -2.35 10.56
N ASN A 193 1.50 -2.00 11.37
CA ASN A 193 1.71 -1.71 12.78
C ASN A 193 0.59 -2.28 13.65
N GLN A 194 0.92 -2.56 14.89
CA GLN A 194 -0.01 -3.06 15.89
C GLN A 194 -0.48 -1.93 16.80
N ILE A 195 -1.66 -2.11 17.38
CA ILE A 195 -2.17 -1.24 18.45
C ILE A 195 -1.59 -1.70 19.79
N ARG A 196 -1.28 -0.73 20.65
CA ARG A 196 -0.96 -0.88 22.07
C ARG A 196 -1.76 0.15 22.86
N GLU A 197 -1.89 -0.05 24.16
CA GLU A 197 -2.56 0.92 25.03
C GLU A 197 -1.53 1.71 25.84
N LYS A 198 -1.77 3.01 25.99
CA LYS A 198 -0.99 3.84 26.92
C LYS A 198 -1.56 3.71 28.32
N ILE A 199 -0.73 3.21 29.23
CA ILE A 199 -1.04 3.15 30.66
C ILE A 199 -1.19 4.59 31.20
N GLY A 200 -2.22 4.82 32.02
CA GLY A 200 -2.44 6.10 32.72
C GLY A 200 -3.26 7.14 31.97
N VAL A 201 -3.86 6.81 30.82
CA VAL A 201 -4.80 7.71 30.13
C VAL A 201 -6.21 7.55 30.72
N MET A 202 -6.67 8.53 31.51
CA MET A 202 -8.01 8.53 32.11
C MET A 202 -9.09 9.18 31.23
N PHE A 203 -8.70 9.93 30.19
CA PHE A 203 -9.63 10.62 29.28
C PHE A 203 -9.12 10.56 27.84
N GLY A 204 -10.01 10.28 26.88
CA GLY A 204 -9.69 10.14 25.45
C GLY A 204 -9.39 8.70 25.01
N ASN A 205 -8.85 8.54 23.80
CA ASN A 205 -8.49 7.21 23.26
C ASN A 205 -7.10 6.77 23.80
N PRO A 206 -7.00 5.65 24.55
CA PRO A 206 -5.73 5.15 25.06
C PRO A 206 -4.86 4.47 24.00
N GLU A 207 -5.40 4.17 22.81
CA GLU A 207 -4.71 3.45 21.75
C GLU A 207 -3.52 4.25 21.18
N THR A 208 -2.41 3.57 20.99
CA THR A 208 -1.21 4.05 20.33
C THR A 208 -0.65 2.97 19.41
N THR A 209 0.31 3.34 18.57
CA THR A 209 1.04 2.41 17.70
C THR A 209 2.50 2.31 18.16
N THR A 210 3.17 1.22 17.83
CA THR A 210 4.58 0.96 18.19
C THR A 210 5.56 1.78 17.33
N GLY A 211 6.84 1.80 17.69
CA GLY A 211 7.87 2.56 16.94
C GLY A 211 7.90 4.07 17.20
N GLY A 212 7.27 4.54 18.27
CA GLY A 212 7.26 5.96 18.67
C GLY A 212 6.36 6.84 17.80
N ARG A 213 6.70 8.13 17.68
CA ARG A 213 5.85 9.12 16.97
C ARG A 213 6.27 9.38 15.52
N ALA A 214 7.48 8.98 15.12
CA ALA A 214 8.07 9.35 13.83
C ALA A 214 7.19 8.91 12.66
N LEU A 215 6.78 7.64 12.64
CA LEU A 215 5.94 7.09 11.56
C LEU A 215 4.64 7.88 11.39
N LYS A 216 4.01 8.29 12.50
CA LYS A 216 2.79 9.11 12.48
C LYS A 216 2.98 10.43 11.74
N PHE A 217 4.18 11.03 11.78
CA PHE A 217 4.48 12.30 11.11
C PHE A 217 4.92 12.10 9.64
N TYR A 218 5.78 11.11 9.38
CA TYR A 218 6.33 10.82 8.06
C TYR A 218 5.31 10.16 7.12
N ALA A 219 4.41 9.32 7.64
CA ALA A 219 3.35 8.71 6.84
C ALA A 219 2.48 9.78 6.16
N SER A 220 2.29 9.66 4.85
CA SER A 220 1.37 10.51 4.08
C SER A 220 -0.07 10.03 4.24
N VAL A 221 -0.26 8.72 4.34
CA VAL A 221 -1.54 8.08 4.59
C VAL A 221 -1.41 7.18 5.80
N ARG A 222 -2.39 7.25 6.71
CA ARG A 222 -2.53 6.30 7.83
C ARG A 222 -3.93 5.72 7.81
N VAL A 223 -4.01 4.40 7.91
CA VAL A 223 -5.26 3.63 7.83
C VAL A 223 -5.42 2.84 9.13
N ASP A 224 -6.51 3.10 9.85
CA ASP A 224 -6.99 2.27 10.95
C ASP A 224 -7.93 1.20 10.37
N ILE A 225 -7.57 -0.07 10.51
CA ILE A 225 -8.36 -1.21 10.02
C ILE A 225 -8.89 -2.03 11.19
N ARG A 226 -10.21 -2.31 11.17
CA ARG A 226 -10.91 -3.08 12.20
C ARG A 226 -11.85 -4.09 11.59
N ARG A 227 -11.87 -5.29 12.16
CA ARG A 227 -12.95 -6.26 11.92
C ARG A 227 -14.17 -5.81 12.72
N ILE A 228 -15.30 -5.61 12.04
CA ILE A 228 -16.55 -5.15 12.66
C ILE A 228 -17.61 -6.25 12.79
N ALA A 229 -17.57 -7.26 11.93
CA ALA A 229 -18.45 -8.43 12.04
C ALA A 229 -17.82 -9.69 11.43
N ALA A 230 -18.35 -10.85 11.80
CA ALA A 230 -18.05 -12.13 11.15
C ALA A 230 -19.05 -12.37 10.02
N ILE A 231 -18.58 -12.86 8.87
CA ILE A 231 -19.42 -13.34 7.77
C ILE A 231 -19.55 -14.85 7.95
N LYS A 232 -20.79 -15.36 7.92
CA LYS A 232 -21.09 -16.77 8.17
C LYS A 232 -21.91 -17.37 7.05
N GLU A 233 -21.62 -18.63 6.72
CA GLU A 233 -22.46 -19.50 5.90
C GLU A 233 -22.90 -20.68 6.77
N GLY A 234 -24.16 -20.67 7.20
CA GLY A 234 -24.63 -21.53 8.26
C GLY A 234 -23.87 -21.27 9.57
N ASP A 235 -23.22 -22.30 10.11
CA ASP A 235 -22.43 -22.23 11.34
C ASP A 235 -20.94 -21.89 11.12
N VAL A 236 -20.47 -21.89 9.87
CA VAL A 236 -19.06 -21.68 9.54
C VAL A 236 -18.78 -20.20 9.28
N VAL A 237 -17.72 -19.65 9.90
CA VAL A 237 -17.25 -18.29 9.62
C VAL A 237 -16.40 -18.32 8.35
N THR A 238 -16.91 -17.76 7.27
CA THR A 238 -16.26 -17.75 5.93
C THR A 238 -15.53 -16.44 5.63
N GLY A 239 -15.72 -15.41 6.45
CA GLY A 239 -15.01 -14.15 6.27
C GLY A 239 -15.22 -13.15 7.39
N SER A 240 -14.77 -11.93 7.13
CA SER A 240 -14.85 -10.79 8.04
C SER A 240 -15.36 -9.57 7.33
N ARG A 241 -16.38 -8.91 7.90
CA ARG A 241 -16.73 -7.55 7.53
C ARG A 241 -15.70 -6.62 8.15
N THR A 242 -15.02 -5.86 7.32
CA THR A 242 -13.89 -5.03 7.70
C THR A 242 -14.21 -3.58 7.42
N LYS A 243 -13.88 -2.72 8.39
CA LYS A 243 -13.96 -1.27 8.28
C LYS A 243 -12.55 -0.69 8.26
N VAL A 244 -12.31 0.22 7.34
CA VAL A 244 -11.09 1.02 7.30
C VAL A 244 -11.42 2.49 7.46
N LYS A 245 -10.58 3.20 8.20
CA LYS A 245 -10.67 4.64 8.41
C LYS A 245 -9.35 5.31 8.04
N VAL A 246 -9.41 6.28 7.14
CA VAL A 246 -8.24 7.06 6.73
C VAL A 246 -7.97 8.16 7.77
N VAL A 247 -7.32 7.81 8.87
CA VAL A 247 -7.07 8.73 10.00
C VAL A 247 -6.07 9.84 9.69
N LYS A 248 -5.29 9.70 8.60
CA LYS A 248 -4.42 10.75 8.06
C LYS A 248 -4.34 10.62 6.56
N ASN A 249 -4.46 11.74 5.84
CA ASN A 249 -4.29 11.79 4.41
C ASN A 249 -3.65 13.14 4.02
N LYS A 250 -2.49 13.10 3.36
CA LYS A 250 -1.80 14.28 2.82
C LYS A 250 -2.02 14.49 1.32
N VAL A 251 -2.77 13.59 0.67
CA VAL A 251 -2.98 13.61 -0.80
C VAL A 251 -4.44 13.82 -1.18
N ALA A 252 -5.38 13.62 -0.25
CA ALA A 252 -6.78 14.00 -0.37
C ALA A 252 -7.38 14.27 1.03
N ALA A 253 -8.69 14.46 1.10
CA ALA A 253 -9.40 14.67 2.35
C ALA A 253 -9.25 13.46 3.31
N PRO A 254 -8.86 13.67 4.58
CA PRO A 254 -8.80 12.61 5.58
C PRO A 254 -10.18 12.29 6.16
N PHE A 255 -10.22 11.30 7.07
CA PHE A 255 -11.37 10.87 7.88
C PHE A 255 -12.52 10.21 7.12
N ARG A 256 -12.32 9.91 5.84
CA ARG A 256 -13.19 9.01 5.10
C ARG A 256 -13.07 7.59 5.64
N GLU A 257 -14.17 6.87 5.56
CA GLU A 257 -14.31 5.48 5.99
C GLU A 257 -14.81 4.65 4.81
N SER A 258 -14.42 3.39 4.76
CA SER A 258 -15.04 2.42 3.88
C SER A 258 -15.20 1.07 4.57
N GLU A 259 -16.16 0.30 4.09
CA GLU A 259 -16.45 -1.02 4.59
C GLU A 259 -16.53 -2.00 3.43
N PHE A 260 -15.91 -3.16 3.61
CA PHE A 260 -15.88 -4.22 2.62
C PHE A 260 -15.67 -5.56 3.31
N ASP A 261 -15.86 -6.63 2.56
CA ASP A 261 -15.74 -7.98 3.06
C ASP A 261 -14.37 -8.55 2.73
N ILE A 262 -13.73 -9.19 3.70
CA ILE A 262 -12.54 -10.02 3.50
C ILE A 262 -12.96 -11.47 3.66
N MET A 263 -13.00 -12.21 2.54
CA MET A 263 -13.32 -13.63 2.50
C MET A 263 -12.05 -14.46 2.71
N TYR A 264 -12.10 -15.46 3.58
CA TYR A 264 -10.93 -16.26 3.89
C TYR A 264 -10.53 -17.12 2.69
N GLY A 265 -9.29 -16.95 2.23
CA GLY A 265 -8.76 -17.64 1.05
C GLY A 265 -9.07 -16.97 -0.30
N GLU A 266 -9.85 -15.89 -0.34
CA GLU A 266 -10.05 -15.09 -1.56
C GLU A 266 -9.55 -13.64 -1.40
N GLY A 267 -9.54 -13.11 -0.17
CA GLY A 267 -9.16 -11.73 0.11
C GLY A 267 -10.35 -10.78 0.08
N ILE A 268 -10.11 -9.55 -0.38
CA ILE A 268 -11.16 -8.54 -0.49
C ILE A 268 -12.20 -9.01 -1.53
N SER A 269 -13.48 -9.05 -1.14
CA SER A 269 -14.57 -9.36 -2.05
C SER A 269 -14.89 -8.17 -2.93
N LYS A 270 -14.44 -8.19 -4.19
CA LYS A 270 -14.64 -7.11 -5.14
C LYS A 270 -16.10 -6.97 -5.57
N GLU A 271 -16.77 -8.11 -5.70
CA GLU A 271 -18.17 -8.20 -6.09
C GLU A 271 -19.07 -7.73 -4.95
N GLY A 272 -18.74 -8.10 -3.70
CA GLY A 272 -19.45 -7.60 -2.52
C GLY A 272 -19.28 -6.09 -2.34
N ASP A 273 -18.06 -5.58 -2.53
CA ASP A 273 -17.77 -4.15 -2.47
C ASP A 273 -18.53 -3.36 -3.55
N LEU A 274 -18.51 -3.85 -4.79
CA LEU A 274 -19.23 -3.22 -5.90
C LEU A 274 -20.74 -3.22 -5.67
N LEU A 275 -21.29 -4.34 -5.19
CA LEU A 275 -22.72 -4.49 -4.90
C LEU A 275 -23.18 -3.47 -3.85
N ASP A 276 -22.47 -3.35 -2.74
CA ASP A 276 -22.80 -2.41 -1.67
C ASP A 276 -22.74 -0.95 -2.17
N LEU A 277 -21.70 -0.59 -2.94
CA LEU A 277 -21.58 0.74 -3.53
C LEU A 277 -22.70 1.03 -4.54
N ALA A 278 -23.00 0.09 -5.43
CA ALA A 278 -24.02 0.29 -6.45
C ALA A 278 -25.42 0.49 -5.83
N VAL A 279 -25.73 -0.18 -4.72
CA VAL A 279 -26.97 0.04 -3.97
C VAL A 279 -26.96 1.43 -3.32
N ASN A 280 -25.86 1.80 -2.66
CA ASN A 280 -25.74 3.10 -1.98
C ASN A 280 -25.84 4.29 -2.94
N HIS A 281 -25.43 4.11 -4.20
CA HIS A 281 -25.48 5.12 -5.25
C HIS A 281 -26.72 5.00 -6.16
N ASN A 282 -27.72 4.18 -5.78
CA ASN A 282 -28.96 3.96 -6.54
C ASN A 282 -28.74 3.47 -8.00
N LEU A 283 -27.63 2.78 -8.27
CA LEU A 283 -27.36 2.11 -9.54
C LEU A 283 -27.94 0.68 -9.58
N LEU A 284 -28.16 0.09 -8.40
CA LEU A 284 -28.90 -1.14 -8.21
C LEU A 284 -30.14 -0.88 -7.36
N GLU A 285 -31.26 -1.44 -7.80
CA GLU A 285 -32.53 -1.37 -7.08
C GLU A 285 -32.66 -2.53 -6.11
N LYS A 286 -33.01 -2.24 -4.85
CA LYS A 286 -33.28 -3.25 -3.83
C LYS A 286 -34.76 -3.23 -3.46
N SER A 287 -35.51 -4.24 -3.90
CA SER A 287 -36.93 -4.43 -3.56
C SER A 287 -37.08 -5.57 -2.55
N GLY A 288 -37.13 -5.22 -1.27
CA GLY A 288 -37.12 -6.20 -0.18
C GLY A 288 -35.80 -6.99 -0.16
N ALA A 289 -35.88 -8.29 -0.44
CA ALA A 289 -34.71 -9.16 -0.55
C ALA A 289 -34.14 -9.25 -1.98
N TRP A 290 -34.83 -8.73 -2.99
CA TRP A 290 -34.40 -8.83 -4.39
C TRP A 290 -33.52 -7.66 -4.81
N PHE A 291 -32.45 -7.96 -5.54
CA PHE A 291 -31.58 -6.98 -6.21
C PHE A 291 -31.87 -7.00 -7.71
N SER A 292 -31.98 -5.81 -8.31
CA SER A 292 -32.20 -5.64 -9.74
C SER A 292 -31.23 -4.63 -10.35
N TYR A 293 -30.75 -4.92 -11.55
CA TYR A 293 -29.92 -4.03 -12.35
C TYR A 293 -30.66 -3.68 -13.63
N LYS A 294 -30.97 -2.39 -13.84
CA LYS A 294 -31.69 -1.89 -15.03
C LYS A 294 -32.97 -2.67 -15.36
N GLY A 295 -33.72 -3.04 -14.32
CA GLY A 295 -34.98 -3.80 -14.42
C GLY A 295 -34.83 -5.33 -14.47
N GLU A 296 -33.61 -5.86 -14.62
CA GLU A 296 -33.35 -7.30 -14.57
C GLU A 296 -33.04 -7.75 -13.13
N ARG A 297 -33.70 -8.80 -12.66
CA ARG A 297 -33.43 -9.36 -11.32
C ARG A 297 -32.12 -10.14 -11.33
N ILE A 298 -31.13 -9.66 -10.58
CA ILE A 298 -29.80 -10.27 -10.52
C ILE A 298 -29.65 -11.27 -9.37
N GLY A 299 -30.52 -11.22 -8.35
CA GLY A 299 -30.51 -12.21 -7.27
C GLY A 299 -31.41 -11.89 -6.09
N GLN A 300 -31.79 -12.92 -5.34
CA GLN A 300 -32.47 -12.80 -4.05
C GLN A 300 -31.47 -12.95 -2.91
N GLY A 301 -31.29 -11.89 -2.13
CA GLY A 301 -30.28 -11.81 -1.06
C GLY A 301 -28.91 -11.37 -1.59
N ARG A 302 -28.10 -10.84 -0.67
CA ARG A 302 -26.78 -10.25 -0.98
C ARG A 302 -25.81 -11.27 -1.56
N GLU A 303 -25.83 -12.50 -1.03
CA GLU A 303 -24.93 -13.58 -1.45
C GLU A 303 -25.19 -14.02 -2.89
N ASN A 304 -26.45 -14.27 -3.26
CA ASN A 304 -26.80 -14.65 -4.62
C ASN A 304 -26.51 -13.54 -5.64
N ALA A 305 -26.74 -12.27 -5.27
CA ALA A 305 -26.40 -11.13 -6.12
C ALA A 305 -24.87 -10.98 -6.31
N ARG A 306 -24.09 -11.23 -5.25
CA ARG A 306 -22.62 -11.27 -5.32
C ARG A 306 -22.14 -12.37 -6.27
N GLN A 307 -22.70 -13.57 -6.13
CA GLN A 307 -22.35 -14.71 -6.99
C GLN A 307 -22.71 -14.44 -8.45
N PHE A 308 -23.88 -13.84 -8.72
CA PHE A 308 -24.26 -13.41 -10.06
C PHE A 308 -23.23 -12.44 -10.68
N LEU A 309 -22.75 -11.45 -9.93
CA LEU A 309 -21.71 -10.52 -10.41
C LEU A 309 -20.36 -11.23 -10.65
N LYS A 310 -20.03 -12.25 -9.86
CA LYS A 310 -18.83 -13.08 -10.03
C LYS A 310 -18.88 -13.89 -11.33
N ASP A 311 -20.06 -14.42 -11.66
CA ASP A 311 -20.28 -15.27 -12.84
C ASP A 311 -20.46 -14.44 -14.13
N ASN A 312 -21.04 -13.23 -14.02
CA ASN A 312 -21.33 -12.34 -15.16
C ASN A 312 -20.35 -11.16 -15.23
N LYS A 313 -19.13 -11.44 -15.71
CA LYS A 313 -18.03 -10.46 -15.76
C LYS A 313 -18.32 -9.22 -16.62
N ASP A 314 -19.16 -9.34 -17.64
CA ASP A 314 -19.53 -8.22 -18.50
C ASP A 314 -20.48 -7.24 -17.77
N VAL A 315 -21.42 -7.77 -16.99
CA VAL A 315 -22.30 -6.96 -16.13
C VAL A 315 -21.48 -6.32 -15.02
N TYR A 316 -20.57 -7.07 -14.39
CA TYR A 316 -19.63 -6.55 -13.41
C TYR A 316 -18.84 -5.36 -13.97
N ALA A 317 -18.22 -5.50 -15.15
CA ALA A 317 -17.41 -4.44 -15.73
C ALA A 317 -18.21 -3.18 -16.08
N LYS A 318 -19.44 -3.34 -16.58
CA LYS A 318 -20.36 -2.21 -16.84
C LYS A 318 -20.72 -1.49 -15.54
N LEU A 319 -21.12 -2.23 -14.51
CA LEU A 319 -21.51 -1.66 -13.22
C LEU A 319 -20.30 -1.01 -12.51
N GLU A 320 -19.12 -1.62 -12.57
CA GLU A 320 -17.88 -1.05 -12.05
C GLU A 320 -17.57 0.30 -12.71
N ALA A 321 -17.71 0.40 -14.03
CA ALA A 321 -17.47 1.65 -14.75
C ALA A 321 -18.46 2.75 -14.33
N GLU A 322 -19.74 2.40 -14.13
CA GLU A 322 -20.77 3.34 -13.66
C GLU A 322 -20.49 3.80 -12.22
N VAL A 323 -20.17 2.88 -11.30
CA VAL A 323 -19.83 3.20 -9.90
C VAL A 323 -18.57 4.06 -9.82
N ARG A 324 -17.51 3.72 -10.55
CA ARG A 324 -16.27 4.52 -10.58
C ARG A 324 -16.51 5.93 -11.09
N LYS A 325 -17.36 6.09 -12.11
CA LYS A 325 -17.74 7.40 -12.66
C LYS A 325 -18.47 8.24 -11.62
N GLU A 326 -19.43 7.65 -10.91
CA GLU A 326 -20.18 8.33 -9.84
C GLU A 326 -19.28 8.77 -8.68
N LEU A 327 -18.28 7.95 -8.34
CA LEU A 327 -17.29 8.24 -7.31
C LEU A 327 -16.17 9.21 -7.76
N GLY A 328 -16.19 9.65 -9.02
CA GLY A 328 -15.15 10.52 -9.58
C GLY A 328 -13.77 9.84 -9.69
N LEU A 329 -13.73 8.51 -9.73
CA LEU A 329 -12.50 7.72 -9.90
C LEU A 329 -12.20 7.51 -11.38
N ALA A 330 -10.92 7.52 -11.75
CA ALA A 330 -10.49 7.22 -13.11
C ALA A 330 -10.84 5.77 -13.51
N PRO A 331 -11.17 5.51 -14.80
CA PRO A 331 -11.43 4.16 -15.28
C PRO A 331 -10.20 3.24 -15.12
N PRO A 332 -10.39 1.92 -14.93
CA PRO A 332 -9.29 0.97 -14.70
C PRO A 332 -8.15 1.04 -15.74
N ALA A 333 -8.51 1.27 -17.02
CA ALA A 333 -7.56 1.33 -18.14
C ALA A 333 -6.64 2.57 -18.10
N ALA A 334 -7.09 3.70 -17.53
CA ALA A 334 -6.30 4.92 -17.46
C ALA A 334 -5.20 4.84 -16.38
N GLN A 335 -5.42 4.04 -15.33
CA GLN A 335 -4.45 3.85 -14.25
C GLN A 335 -3.28 2.95 -14.67
N ALA A 336 -3.52 1.95 -15.52
CA ALA A 336 -2.47 1.10 -16.08
C ALA A 336 -1.55 1.85 -17.07
N ALA A 337 -2.12 2.72 -17.91
CA ALA A 337 -1.34 3.53 -18.85
C ALA A 337 -0.48 4.61 -18.14
N ALA A 338 -0.98 5.19 -17.04
CA ALA A 338 -0.21 6.13 -16.23
C ALA A 338 0.96 5.47 -15.48
N ALA A 339 0.86 4.18 -15.16
CA ALA A 339 1.95 3.41 -14.54
C ALA A 339 3.12 3.18 -15.53
N GLN A 340 2.82 2.87 -16.80
CA GLN A 340 3.82 2.60 -17.84
C GLN A 340 4.63 3.83 -18.26
N GLY A 341 4.09 5.04 -18.12
CA GLY A 341 4.78 6.29 -18.48
C GLY A 341 5.85 6.76 -17.49
N SER A 342 6.14 6.00 -16.43
CA SER A 342 6.94 6.48 -15.29
C SER A 342 8.24 5.72 -14.99
N SER A 343 8.56 4.66 -15.73
CA SER A 343 9.80 3.91 -15.52
C SER A 343 10.96 4.49 -16.35
N PRO A 344 12.12 4.83 -15.75
CA PRO A 344 13.33 4.98 -16.53
C PRO A 344 13.75 3.60 -17.04
N SER A 345 13.84 3.47 -18.36
CA SER A 345 14.33 2.27 -19.04
C SER A 345 15.72 1.87 -18.52
N ALA A 346 15.79 0.82 -17.71
CA ALA A 346 16.98 0.02 -17.51
C ALA A 346 16.57 -1.45 -17.38
N ARG A 347 16.55 -2.15 -18.52
CA ARG A 347 16.45 -3.61 -18.55
C ARG A 347 17.63 -4.19 -17.77
N VAL A 348 17.33 -5.02 -16.78
CA VAL A 348 18.30 -5.89 -16.11
C VAL A 348 19.00 -6.71 -17.19
N THR A 349 20.28 -6.43 -17.42
CA THR A 349 21.15 -7.26 -18.26
C THR A 349 21.83 -8.27 -17.34
N THR A 350 21.38 -9.51 -17.50
CA THR A 350 22.04 -10.80 -17.20
C THR A 350 23.42 -10.75 -16.54
N MET A 351 23.55 -11.46 -15.41
CA MET A 351 24.83 -11.80 -14.78
C MET A 351 25.77 -12.53 -15.75
N PRO A 352 27.10 -12.34 -15.69
CA PRO A 352 28.04 -13.10 -16.50
C PRO A 352 28.22 -14.49 -15.87
N THR A 353 27.97 -15.54 -16.66
CA THR A 353 28.36 -16.91 -16.36
C THR A 353 29.89 -17.02 -16.41
N GLY A 354 30.46 -17.63 -15.37
CA GLY A 354 31.89 -17.83 -15.21
C GLY A 354 32.51 -18.66 -16.34
N THR A 355 33.70 -18.24 -16.73
CA THR A 355 34.58 -18.81 -17.75
C THR A 355 34.98 -20.25 -17.44
N GLU A 356 34.76 -21.16 -18.39
CA GLU A 356 35.37 -22.49 -18.45
C GLU A 356 36.90 -22.38 -18.56
N GLY A 357 37.61 -23.02 -17.63
CA GLY A 357 39.05 -23.16 -17.64
C GLY A 357 39.52 -24.14 -18.71
N LYS A 358 40.36 -23.66 -19.64
CA LYS A 358 41.11 -24.51 -20.58
C LYS A 358 42.19 -25.28 -19.83
N VAL A 359 42.14 -26.61 -19.87
CA VAL A 359 43.23 -27.51 -19.48
C VAL A 359 44.26 -27.56 -20.63
N PRO A 360 45.57 -27.38 -20.40
CA PRO A 360 46.57 -27.55 -21.45
C PRO A 360 46.91 -29.03 -21.62
N VAL A 361 46.86 -29.49 -22.87
CA VAL A 361 47.31 -30.81 -23.31
C VAL A 361 48.84 -30.85 -23.28
N ALA A 362 49.42 -31.66 -22.39
CA ALA A 362 50.84 -31.99 -22.43
C ALA A 362 51.10 -33.04 -23.53
N ARG A 363 52.05 -32.73 -24.41
CA ARG A 363 52.66 -33.65 -25.37
C ARG A 363 53.96 -34.20 -24.78
N ARG A 364 54.18 -35.49 -25.05
CA ARG A 364 55.33 -36.37 -24.80
C ARG A 364 55.37 -37.08 -23.45
#